data_AF-A0A2N0D4T3-F1
#
_entry.id   AF-A0A2N0D4T3-F1
#
_cell.length_a   1.000
_cell.length_b   1.000
_cell.length_c   1.000
_cell.angle_alpha   90.00
_cell.angle_beta   90.00
_cell.angle_gamma   90.00
#
_symmetry.space_group_name_H-M   'P 1'
#
loop_
_entity.id
_entity.type
_entity.pdbx_description
1 polymer ?
#
loop_
_entity_poly.entity_id
_entity_poly.type
_entity_poly.pdbx_seq_one_letter_code
_entity_poly.pdbx_strand_id
1 'polypeptide(L)'
;MQLAALSTAVFLVASGALAQDNQGFGQKLGAQDAPPPGGQASMGELLSRGYEIKAAVPNGNKFVVFMQKDQSAYACEMQSLTASRCGTLN
;
A
#
# COMPACT_ATOMS: atom_id res chain seq x y z
N MET A 1 66.76 6.81 9.96
CA MET A 1 66.26 6.61 11.33
C MET A 1 65.19 7.68 11.52
N GLN A 2 63.89 7.44 11.73
CA GLN A 2 63.09 6.36 12.33
C GLN A 2 61.74 6.31 11.55
N LEU A 3 61.26 5.17 11.06
CA LEU A 3 60.44 4.15 11.75
C LEU A 3 59.10 4.67 12.34
N ALA A 4 58.00 4.38 11.62
CA ALA A 4 56.73 3.84 12.14
C ALA A 4 55.73 3.72 10.96
N ALA A 5 55.54 2.54 10.38
CA ALA A 5 54.51 1.55 10.76
C ALA A 5 53.09 2.09 10.56
N LEU A 6 52.45 1.78 9.41
CA LEU A 6 51.43 0.72 9.30
C LEU A 6 50.25 0.90 10.26
N SER A 7 49.11 1.36 9.73
CA SER A 7 47.77 0.99 10.20
C SER A 7 46.70 1.46 9.20
N THR A 8 46.43 0.62 8.20
CA THR A 8 45.17 0.67 7.43
C THR A 8 44.04 0.14 8.29
N ALA A 9 43.32 1.03 8.98
CA ALA A 9 42.07 0.68 9.65
C ALA A 9 40.92 0.89 8.65
N VAL A 10 40.57 -0.16 7.92
CA VAL A 10 39.31 -0.24 7.17
C VAL A 10 38.18 -0.40 8.20
N PHE A 11 37.50 0.70 8.54
CA PHE A 11 36.24 0.63 9.27
C PHE A 11 35.11 0.33 8.27
N LEU A 12 34.77 -0.95 8.13
CA LEU A 12 33.49 -1.38 7.58
C LEU A 12 32.41 -1.06 8.61
N VAL A 13 31.82 0.13 8.50
CA VAL A 13 30.58 0.46 9.22
C VAL A 13 29.46 -0.31 8.54
N ALA A 14 29.09 -1.46 9.12
CA ALA A 14 27.88 -2.17 8.75
C ALA A 14 26.68 -1.27 9.07
N SER A 15 25.95 -0.85 8.03
CA SER A 15 24.65 -0.21 8.19
C SER A 15 23.66 -1.22 8.77
N GLY A 16 23.53 -1.25 10.10
CA GLY A 16 22.35 -1.82 10.73
C GLY A 16 21.16 -0.92 10.44
N ALA A 17 20.29 -1.32 9.52
CA ALA A 17 18.96 -0.73 9.42
C ALA A 17 18.12 -1.30 10.57
N LEU A 18 17.95 -0.50 11.63
CA LEU A 18 16.99 -0.79 12.68
C LEU A 18 15.61 -0.48 12.06
N ALA A 19 14.79 -1.50 11.84
CA ALA A 19 13.37 -1.31 11.67
C ALA A 19 12.81 -0.84 13.02
N GLN A 20 12.84 0.47 13.26
CA GLN A 20 12.03 1.09 14.31
C GLN A 20 10.58 0.84 13.92
N ASP A 21 9.98 -0.19 14.51
CA ASP A 21 8.53 -0.36 14.55
C ASP A 21 7.98 0.82 15.35
N ASN A 22 7.73 1.90 14.62
CA ASN A 22 7.12 3.11 15.12
C ASN A 22 5.68 2.75 15.50
N GLN A 23 5.46 2.51 16.79
CA GLN A 23 4.13 2.52 17.36
C GLN A 23 3.48 3.88 17.08
N GLY A 24 2.46 3.85 16.23
CA GLY A 24 1.55 4.97 16.02
C GLY A 24 1.63 5.54 14.61
N PHE A 25 0.95 4.87 13.68
CA PHE A 25 0.14 5.39 12.57
C PHE A 25 -0.05 4.29 11.51
N GLY A 26 -0.41 3.09 11.96
CA GLY A 26 -0.91 2.03 11.10
C GLY A 26 -2.35 1.79 11.51
N GLN A 27 -3.29 2.51 10.91
CA GLN A 27 -4.70 2.16 11.06
C GLN A 27 -4.84 0.77 10.44
N LYS A 28 -5.03 -0.22 11.32
CA LYS A 28 -5.20 -1.63 10.98
C LYS A 28 -6.17 -1.70 9.80
N LEU A 29 -5.73 -2.17 8.64
CA LEU A 29 -6.62 -2.47 7.52
C LEU A 29 -7.69 -3.45 8.05
N GLY A 30 -8.88 -2.93 8.38
CA GLY A 30 -9.87 -3.64 9.19
C GLY A 30 -10.53 -2.79 10.30
N ALA A 31 -10.12 -1.53 10.49
CA ALA A 31 -10.97 -0.56 11.16
C ALA A 31 -12.27 -0.45 10.36
N GLN A 32 -13.38 -0.84 10.97
CA GLN A 32 -14.69 -0.87 10.32
C GLN A 32 -15.14 0.57 10.05
N ASP A 33 -14.76 1.11 8.90
CA ASP A 33 -15.53 2.19 8.29
C ASP A 33 -16.95 1.68 8.11
N ALA A 34 -17.91 2.47 8.59
CA ALA A 34 -19.33 2.14 8.50
C ALA A 34 -19.65 1.68 7.07
N PRO A 35 -20.37 0.54 6.90
CA PRO A 35 -20.65 0.01 5.58
C PRO A 35 -21.30 1.13 4.75
N PRO A 36 -20.68 1.54 3.63
CA PRO A 36 -21.28 2.55 2.77
C PRO A 36 -22.66 2.05 2.35
N PRO A 37 -23.65 2.95 2.22
CA PRO A 37 -25.03 2.57 1.95
C PRO A 37 -25.09 1.67 0.71
N GLY A 38 -25.74 0.51 0.89
CA GLY A 38 -26.00 -0.58 -0.05
C GLY A 38 -25.39 -0.47 -1.45
N GLY A 39 -24.40 -1.31 -1.73
CA GLY A 39 -23.90 -1.57 -3.09
C GLY A 39 -22.50 -1.05 -3.41
N GLN A 40 -21.86 -0.34 -2.48
CA GLN A 40 -20.49 0.15 -2.64
C GLN A 40 -19.54 -0.74 -1.85
N ALA A 41 -18.70 -1.51 -2.52
CA ALA A 41 -17.63 -2.26 -1.86
C ALA A 41 -16.42 -1.33 -1.66
N SER A 42 -15.61 -1.59 -0.63
CA SER A 42 -14.28 -0.99 -0.54
C SER A 42 -13.26 -1.81 -1.34
N MET A 43 -12.16 -1.18 -1.77
CA MET A 43 -11.06 -1.87 -2.45
C MET A 43 -10.50 -3.02 -1.60
N GLY A 44 -10.33 -2.78 -0.29
CA GLY A 44 -9.86 -3.81 0.64
C GLY A 44 -10.81 -5.01 0.73
N GLU A 45 -12.12 -4.76 0.75
CA GLU A 45 -13.12 -5.83 0.78
C GLU A 45 -13.14 -6.66 -0.51
N LEU A 46 -12.98 -6.01 -1.67
CA LEU A 46 -12.86 -6.71 -2.95
C LEU A 46 -11.60 -7.58 -3.01
N LEU A 47 -10.46 -7.09 -2.51
CA LEU A 47 -9.23 -7.88 -2.40
C LEU A 47 -9.44 -9.11 -1.50
N SER A 48 -10.08 -8.95 -0.34
CA SER A 48 -10.40 -10.07 0.55
C SER A 48 -11.36 -11.09 -0.07
N ARG A 49 -12.22 -10.66 -1.01
CA ARG A 49 -13.11 -11.55 -1.78
C ARG A 49 -12.41 -12.23 -2.97
N GLY A 50 -11.12 -11.94 -3.20
CA GLY A 50 -10.31 -12.51 -4.27
C GLY A 50 -10.42 -11.78 -5.61
N TYR A 51 -10.83 -10.50 -5.60
CA TYR A 51 -10.68 -9.66 -6.79
C TYR A 51 -9.23 -9.22 -6.93
N GLU A 52 -8.74 -9.23 -8.17
CA GLU A 52 -7.39 -8.80 -8.48
C GLU A 52 -7.38 -7.40 -9.08
N ILE A 53 -6.38 -6.59 -8.73
CA ILE A 53 -6.15 -5.31 -9.40
C ILE A 53 -5.57 -5.59 -10.79
N LYS A 54 -6.33 -5.23 -11.84
CA LYS A 54 -5.90 -5.39 -13.23
C LYS A 54 -5.23 -4.13 -13.76
N ALA A 55 -5.66 -2.96 -13.31
CA ALA A 55 -5.08 -1.69 -13.71
C ALA A 55 -5.29 -0.61 -12.64
N ALA A 56 -4.39 0.37 -12.60
CA ALA A 56 -4.56 1.62 -11.86
C ALA A 56 -4.26 2.76 -12.82
N VAL A 57 -5.27 3.57 -13.12
CA VAL A 57 -5.19 4.65 -14.11
C VAL A 57 -5.33 5.99 -13.39
N PRO A 58 -4.38 6.93 -13.58
CA PRO A 58 -4.53 8.29 -13.08
C PRO A 58 -5.68 9.00 -13.82
N ASN A 59 -6.57 9.65 -13.06
CA ASN A 59 -7.68 10.46 -13.56
C ASN A 59 -7.61 11.84 -12.88
N GLY A 60 -6.91 12.78 -13.52
CA GLY A 60 -6.58 14.07 -12.93
C GLY A 60 -5.76 13.92 -11.65
N ASN A 61 -6.32 14.38 -10.53
CA ASN A 61 -5.69 14.28 -9.20
C ASN A 61 -6.08 13.01 -8.44
N LYS A 62 -6.81 12.10 -9.08
CA LYS A 62 -7.31 10.86 -8.47
C LYS A 62 -6.75 9.64 -9.19
N PHE A 63 -6.89 8.49 -8.56
CA PHE A 63 -6.61 7.20 -9.18
C PHE A 63 -7.89 6.38 -9.24
N VAL A 64 -8.15 5.82 -10.41
CA VAL A 64 -9.19 4.81 -10.61
C VAL A 64 -8.52 3.47 -10.78
N VAL A 65 -8.86 2.53 -9.90
CA VAL A 65 -8.27 1.20 -9.85
C VAL A 65 -9.32 0.19 -10.30
N PHE A 66 -9.01 -0.53 -11.36
CA PHE A 66 -9.86 -1.54 -11.96
C PHE A 66 -9.56 -2.90 -11.34
N MET A 67 -10.59 -3.51 -10.77
CA MET A 67 -10.53 -4.82 -10.17
C MET A 67 -11.36 -5.81 -10.96
N GLN A 68 -10.88 -7.05 -11.07
CA GLN A 68 -11.61 -8.11 -11.77
C GLN A 68 -11.52 -9.43 -11.03
N LYS A 69 -12.61 -10.18 -11.04
CA LYS A 69 -12.69 -11.58 -10.64
C LYS A 69 -13.64 -12.29 -11.59
N ASP A 70 -13.16 -13.31 -12.29
CA ASP A 70 -13.93 -14.02 -13.30
C ASP A 70 -14.53 -13.05 -14.34
N GLN A 71 -15.86 -12.99 -14.44
CA GLN A 71 -16.60 -12.06 -15.31
C GLN A 71 -17.11 -10.80 -14.58
N SER A 72 -16.79 -10.63 -13.29
CA SER A 72 -17.16 -9.44 -12.51
C SER A 72 -16.03 -8.42 -12.52
N ALA A 73 -16.34 -7.18 -12.86
CA ALA A 73 -15.41 -6.06 -12.82
C ALA A 73 -15.91 -4.94 -11.91
N TYR A 74 -14.98 -4.26 -11.26
CA TYR A 74 -15.23 -3.11 -10.39
C TYR A 74 -14.25 -1.99 -10.73
N ALA A 75 -14.72 -0.74 -10.66
CA ALA A 75 -13.88 0.44 -10.68
C ALA A 75 -13.91 1.09 -9.30
N CYS A 76 -12.75 1.21 -8.67
CA CYS A 76 -12.58 1.83 -7.37
C CYS A 76 -11.90 3.18 -7.52
N GLU A 77 -12.59 4.26 -7.13
CA GLU A 77 -11.99 5.57 -6.98
C GLU A 77 -11.47 5.73 -5.54
N MET A 78 -10.21 6.14 -5.41
CA MET A 78 -9.67 6.53 -4.11
C MET A 78 -10.22 7.92 -3.72
N GLN A 79 -10.98 7.99 -2.63
CA GLN A 79 -11.41 9.25 -2.03
C GLN A 79 -10.32 9.83 -1.12
N SER A 80 -9.55 8.96 -0.46
CA SER A 80 -8.36 9.28 0.33
C SER A 80 -7.35 8.12 0.23
N LEU A 81 -6.23 8.21 0.96
CA LEU A 81 -5.26 7.11 1.03
C LEU A 81 -5.81 5.83 1.68
N THR A 82 -6.88 5.94 2.47
CA THR A 82 -7.48 4.82 3.22
C THR A 82 -8.92 4.53 2.82
N ALA A 83 -9.61 5.49 2.20
CA ALA A 83 -11.01 5.34 1.78
C ALA A 83 -11.11 5.23 0.26
N SER A 84 -11.81 4.20 -0.20
CA SER A 84 -12.12 3.97 -1.62
C SER A 84 -13.62 3.72 -1.80
N ARG A 85 -14.17 4.14 -2.94
CA ARG A 85 -15.52 3.79 -3.37
C ARG A 85 -15.44 2.97 -4.64
N CYS A 86 -15.93 1.75 -4.60
CA CYS A 86 -15.99 0.87 -5.76
C CYS A 86 -17.41 0.76 -6.30
N GLY A 87 -17.54 0.92 -7.61
CA GLY A 87 -18.75 0.62 -8.37
C GLY A 87 -18.54 -0.60 -9.28
N THR A 88 -19.60 -1.37 -9.52
CA THR A 88 -19.59 -2.47 -10.49
C THR A 88 -19.53 -1.93 -11.92
N LEU A 89 -18.70 -2.54 -12.75
CA LEU A 89 -18.70 -2.36 -14.19
C LEU A 89 -19.50 -3.53 -14.79
N ASN A 90 -20.76 -3.27 -15.15
CA ASN A 90 -21.62 -4.21 -15.89
C ASN A 90 -21.38 -4.07 -17.39
#